data_AF-A0ABD7PT26-F1
#
_entry.id   AF-A0ABD7PT26-F1
#
_cell.length_a   1.000
_cell.length_b   1.000
_cell.length_c   1.000
_cell.angle_alpha   90.00
_cell.angle_beta   90.00
_cell.angle_gamma   90.00
#
_symmetry.space_group_name_H-M   'P 1'
#
loop_
_entity.id
_entity.type
_entity.pdbx_description
1 polymer ?
#
loop_
_entity_poly.entity_id
_entity_poly.type
_entity_poly.pdbx_seq_one_letter_code
_entity_poly.pdbx_strand_id
1 'polypeptide(L)'
;MTVLAKPVAVDDVSSASENDVISGNLLDNDLAGGSGNMFLSFFDGERALAKKDGQITDIEGEYGTFHVRADGSYTYTLNEAAKAGFVDGMTLTETVGYKISDGAGNTDVGHFTLDIHGVTSPPVAVDDAFSFREGSEMARNVLANDHPGEAGTLFLRSVEGTSIPAGQGQGQTTDVAGEFGTFHFAGDGSFTYDLNPAVKAGLDDGEHVTEKLQYYKVSDGAGHADAGVITLTVDGVTDGKSVNTDHVEAQADVVRPFDDHYELQGVAIDPLTGKFYVSSGHGFPDDSTVSIYDNAAAFEAGHASGAISLGDYDKGEYDIGGTYFSVRGGEIIGRTNEARGEEDPFPDQTYLAKWDAADGSLDQKGDPIPGLVGKNGAGTFDWGGFTAVNTMQDSTGIYVVGRIDDSTWQVSKIDPETLSPIESKTFAAGGLGYGFAIDGTFFFGDSSSSEHIGTAFDFETGVKTTVDINIAIPGDDLITNVVYDSAADNLYITNTGIDEISVVHNISDILFA
;
A
#
# COMPACT_ATOMS: atom_id res chain seq x y z
N MET A 1 -21.43 -76.44 -64.01
CA MET A 1 -20.55 -75.48 -63.34
C MET A 1 -21.43 -74.32 -62.90
N THR A 2 -21.74 -74.25 -61.62
CA THR A 2 -22.40 -73.07 -61.04
C THR A 2 -21.31 -72.03 -60.87
N VAL A 3 -21.36 -70.93 -61.62
CA VAL A 3 -20.47 -69.79 -61.36
C VAL A 3 -20.93 -69.21 -60.03
N LEU A 4 -20.12 -69.33 -58.98
CA LEU A 4 -20.38 -68.66 -57.71
C LEU A 4 -20.37 -67.15 -57.99
N ALA A 5 -21.37 -66.43 -57.49
CA ALA A 5 -21.40 -64.97 -57.57
C ALA A 5 -20.14 -64.41 -56.89
N LYS A 6 -19.47 -63.46 -57.54
CA LYS A 6 -18.31 -62.77 -56.96
C LYS A 6 -18.77 -61.81 -55.85
N PRO A 7 -17.89 -61.46 -54.89
CA PRO A 7 -18.20 -60.35 -53.99
C PRO A 7 -18.36 -59.05 -54.79
N VAL A 8 -19.11 -58.10 -54.23
CA VAL A 8 -19.33 -56.77 -54.82
C VAL A 8 -18.96 -55.72 -53.79
N ALA A 9 -17.98 -54.88 -54.12
CA ALA A 9 -17.57 -53.75 -53.33
C ALA A 9 -18.40 -52.50 -53.71
N VAL A 10 -18.77 -51.69 -52.72
CA VAL A 10 -19.55 -50.46 -52.90
C VAL A 10 -18.77 -49.31 -52.28
N ASP A 11 -18.50 -48.26 -53.06
CA ASP A 11 -17.72 -47.12 -52.57
C ASP A 11 -18.30 -46.55 -51.25
N ASP A 12 -17.40 -46.23 -50.33
CA ASP A 12 -17.67 -45.78 -48.97
C ASP A 12 -17.32 -44.30 -48.80
N VAL A 13 -18.10 -43.61 -47.98
CA VAL A 13 -17.84 -42.21 -47.61
C VAL A 13 -18.00 -42.06 -46.10
N SER A 14 -17.02 -41.43 -45.46
CA SER A 14 -17.06 -41.02 -44.06
C SER A 14 -16.68 -39.54 -43.94
N SER A 15 -17.25 -38.87 -42.95
CA SER A 15 -16.96 -37.47 -42.64
C SER A 15 -16.90 -37.28 -41.14
N ALA A 16 -15.89 -36.55 -40.66
CA ALA A 16 -15.65 -36.29 -39.25
C ALA A 16 -14.92 -34.94 -39.04
N SER A 17 -14.93 -34.40 -37.84
CA SER A 17 -14.05 -33.28 -37.46
C SER A 17 -12.71 -33.80 -36.97
N GLU A 18 -11.65 -32.98 -37.02
CA GLU A 18 -10.30 -33.40 -36.61
C GLU A 18 -10.17 -33.82 -35.13
N ASN A 19 -11.13 -33.41 -34.29
CA ASN A 19 -11.21 -33.74 -32.87
C ASN A 19 -12.15 -34.93 -32.58
N ASP A 20 -12.79 -35.50 -33.61
CA ASP A 20 -13.67 -36.66 -33.45
C ASP A 20 -12.86 -37.96 -33.40
N VAL A 21 -13.47 -38.99 -32.79
CA VAL A 21 -12.98 -40.36 -32.96
C VAL A 21 -13.41 -40.85 -34.34
N ILE A 22 -12.45 -40.96 -35.26
CA ILE A 22 -12.71 -41.39 -36.63
C ILE A 22 -12.65 -42.92 -36.69
N SER A 23 -13.79 -43.56 -36.94
CA SER A 23 -13.91 -45.02 -37.02
C SER A 23 -15.11 -45.47 -37.87
N GLY A 24 -15.08 -46.70 -38.36
CA GLY A 24 -16.17 -47.28 -39.15
C GLY A 24 -15.89 -48.71 -39.59
N ASN A 25 -16.67 -49.20 -40.55
CA ASN A 25 -16.45 -50.48 -41.20
C ASN A 25 -16.68 -50.37 -42.71
N LEU A 26 -15.67 -50.75 -43.50
CA LEU A 26 -15.65 -50.70 -44.97
C LEU A 26 -16.54 -51.77 -45.63
N LEU A 27 -16.96 -52.78 -44.88
CA LEU A 27 -17.68 -53.94 -45.41
C LEU A 27 -19.20 -53.88 -45.16
N ASP A 28 -19.69 -52.82 -44.51
CA ASP A 28 -21.07 -52.72 -44.05
C ASP A 28 -22.09 -52.63 -45.20
N ASN A 29 -21.69 -52.03 -46.33
CA ASN A 29 -22.51 -51.86 -47.54
C ASN A 29 -22.16 -52.88 -48.66
N ASP A 30 -21.16 -53.72 -48.44
CA ASP A 30 -20.64 -54.69 -49.42
C ASP A 30 -21.45 -56.01 -49.44
N LEU A 31 -21.27 -56.80 -50.52
CA LEU A 31 -21.95 -58.09 -50.68
C LEU A 31 -20.98 -59.26 -50.82
N ALA A 32 -21.10 -60.26 -49.93
CA ALA A 32 -20.20 -61.42 -49.78
C ALA A 32 -20.21 -62.48 -50.91
N GLY A 33 -20.84 -62.20 -52.06
CA GLY A 33 -20.91 -63.15 -53.17
C GLY A 33 -21.59 -64.50 -52.80
N GLY A 34 -21.32 -65.54 -53.60
CA GLY A 34 -21.98 -66.84 -53.49
C GLY A 34 -21.44 -67.77 -52.40
N SER A 35 -20.27 -67.47 -51.83
CA SER A 35 -19.68 -68.25 -50.73
C SER A 35 -20.24 -67.85 -49.36
N GLY A 36 -20.81 -66.64 -49.25
CA GLY A 36 -21.23 -66.03 -47.99
C GLY A 36 -20.08 -65.52 -47.13
N ASN A 37 -18.83 -65.65 -47.58
CA ASN A 37 -17.65 -65.16 -46.88
C ASN A 37 -17.17 -63.85 -47.52
N MET A 38 -16.76 -62.89 -46.69
CA MET A 38 -16.20 -61.61 -47.13
C MET A 38 -15.22 -61.10 -46.08
N PHE A 39 -14.08 -60.61 -46.54
CA PHE A 39 -13.10 -59.93 -45.69
C PHE A 39 -12.29 -58.93 -46.52
N LEU A 40 -11.76 -57.91 -45.85
CA LEU A 40 -10.83 -56.94 -46.40
C LEU A 40 -9.50 -57.64 -46.66
N SER A 41 -9.08 -57.70 -47.93
CA SER A 41 -7.86 -58.38 -48.37
C SER A 41 -6.70 -57.42 -48.64
N PHE A 42 -7.00 -56.22 -49.14
CA PHE A 42 -6.03 -55.15 -49.33
C PHE A 42 -6.69 -53.80 -49.03
N PHE A 43 -5.90 -52.84 -48.59
CA PHE A 43 -6.27 -51.45 -48.38
C PHE A 43 -5.07 -50.58 -48.75
N ASP A 44 -5.29 -49.57 -49.59
CA ASP A 44 -4.27 -48.74 -50.23
C ASP A 44 -3.08 -49.53 -50.82
N GLY A 45 -3.37 -50.64 -51.49
CA GLY A 45 -2.35 -51.51 -52.08
C GLY A 45 -1.56 -52.38 -51.08
N GLU A 46 -1.71 -52.15 -49.78
CA GLU A 46 -1.16 -52.99 -48.71
C GLU A 46 -2.10 -54.13 -48.32
N ARG A 47 -1.54 -55.25 -47.85
CA ARG A 47 -2.33 -56.44 -47.51
C ARG A 47 -2.85 -56.34 -46.08
N ALA A 48 -4.17 -56.27 -45.91
CA ALA A 48 -4.82 -56.43 -44.61
C ALA A 48 -4.60 -57.86 -44.09
N LEU A 49 -3.87 -58.00 -42.98
CA LEU A 49 -3.41 -59.31 -42.50
C LEU A 49 -4.51 -60.04 -41.71
N ALA A 50 -5.09 -61.08 -42.30
CA ALA A 50 -6.09 -61.96 -41.66
C ALA A 50 -5.48 -63.16 -40.89
N LYS A 51 -4.22 -63.09 -40.44
CA LYS A 51 -3.51 -64.28 -39.90
C LYS A 51 -3.92 -64.65 -38.47
N LYS A 52 -4.56 -63.73 -37.73
CA LYS A 52 -5.17 -63.95 -36.42
C LYS A 52 -6.42 -63.10 -36.29
N ASP A 53 -7.40 -63.59 -35.54
CA ASP A 53 -8.61 -62.84 -35.22
C ASP A 53 -8.26 -61.55 -34.44
N GLY A 54 -8.90 -60.44 -34.81
CA GLY A 54 -8.64 -59.10 -34.22
C GLY A 54 -7.31 -58.42 -34.61
N GLN A 55 -6.53 -58.97 -35.54
CA GLN A 55 -5.27 -58.36 -35.99
C GLN A 55 -5.52 -57.01 -36.70
N ILE A 56 -4.80 -55.97 -36.27
CA ILE A 56 -4.78 -54.64 -36.88
C ILE A 56 -3.59 -54.55 -37.86
N THR A 57 -3.83 -53.91 -39.01
CA THR A 57 -2.80 -53.51 -39.99
C THR A 57 -2.80 -51.99 -40.04
N ASP A 58 -1.65 -51.38 -39.73
CA ASP A 58 -1.46 -49.93 -39.82
C ASP A 58 -1.01 -49.58 -41.23
N ILE A 59 -1.71 -48.65 -41.87
CA ILE A 59 -1.47 -48.23 -43.25
C ILE A 59 -1.36 -46.71 -43.25
N GLU A 60 -0.21 -46.21 -43.69
CA GLU A 60 0.05 -44.77 -43.77
C GLU A 60 -0.74 -44.17 -44.92
N GLY A 61 -1.63 -43.26 -44.58
CA GLY A 61 -2.38 -42.42 -45.50
C GLY A 61 -1.67 -41.09 -45.79
N GLU A 62 -2.34 -40.21 -46.53
CA GLU A 62 -1.84 -38.89 -46.89
C GLU A 62 -1.75 -37.95 -45.68
N TYR A 63 -2.76 -37.97 -44.80
CA TYR A 63 -2.87 -37.05 -43.66
C TYR A 63 -2.77 -37.74 -42.29
N GLY A 64 -2.75 -39.07 -42.25
CA GLY A 64 -2.84 -39.84 -41.01
C GLY A 64 -2.65 -41.34 -41.25
N THR A 65 -2.89 -42.15 -40.22
CA THR A 65 -2.71 -43.60 -40.29
C THR A 65 -4.05 -44.31 -40.13
N PHE A 66 -4.38 -45.21 -41.07
CA PHE A 66 -5.50 -46.13 -40.95
C PHE A 66 -5.10 -47.37 -40.17
N HIS A 67 -5.90 -47.73 -39.17
CA HIS A 67 -5.77 -48.96 -38.39
C HIS A 67 -6.87 -49.93 -38.80
N VAL A 68 -6.63 -50.75 -39.82
CA VAL A 68 -7.66 -51.60 -40.44
C VAL A 68 -7.59 -53.05 -39.98
N ARG A 69 -8.73 -53.72 -39.94
CA ARG A 69 -8.86 -55.16 -39.67
C ARG A 69 -9.45 -55.89 -40.88
N ALA A 70 -9.22 -57.19 -40.94
CA ALA A 70 -9.76 -58.03 -42.02
C ALA A 70 -11.30 -58.10 -42.02
N ASP A 71 -11.97 -57.81 -40.90
CA ASP A 71 -13.43 -57.71 -40.81
C ASP A 71 -13.99 -56.37 -41.35
N GLY A 72 -13.11 -55.50 -41.86
CA GLY A 72 -13.48 -54.20 -42.42
C GLY A 72 -13.47 -53.06 -41.42
N SER A 73 -13.43 -53.35 -40.11
CA SER A 73 -13.38 -52.29 -39.09
C SER A 73 -12.09 -51.49 -39.19
N TYR A 74 -12.22 -50.17 -39.06
CA TYR A 74 -11.08 -49.25 -39.06
C TYR A 74 -11.23 -48.18 -37.96
N THR A 75 -10.08 -47.70 -37.50
CA THR A 75 -9.94 -46.38 -36.84
C THR A 75 -8.91 -45.57 -37.62
N TYR A 76 -8.96 -44.25 -37.53
CA TYR A 76 -8.01 -43.36 -38.18
C TYR A 76 -7.41 -42.37 -37.19
N THR A 77 -6.09 -42.19 -37.27
CA THR A 77 -5.35 -41.21 -36.46
C THR A 77 -4.80 -40.13 -37.37
N LEU A 78 -5.33 -38.91 -37.27
CA LEU A 78 -4.83 -37.75 -38.02
C LEU A 78 -3.45 -37.32 -37.49
N ASN A 79 -2.50 -37.06 -38.39
CA ASN A 79 -1.15 -36.65 -38.00
C ASN A 79 -1.13 -35.21 -37.46
N GLU A 80 -0.34 -34.97 -36.41
CA GLU A 80 -0.17 -33.62 -35.81
C GLU A 80 0.32 -32.57 -36.81
N ALA A 81 1.12 -32.97 -37.81
CA ALA A 81 1.57 -32.06 -38.86
C ALA A 81 0.43 -31.61 -39.79
N ALA A 82 -0.60 -32.44 -39.97
CA ALA A 82 -1.77 -32.10 -40.78
C ALA A 82 -2.74 -31.16 -40.05
N LYS A 83 -2.70 -31.13 -38.71
CA LYS A 83 -3.48 -30.20 -37.87
C LYS A 83 -2.93 -28.77 -37.89
N ALA A 84 -1.67 -28.58 -38.28
CA ALA A 84 -1.04 -27.27 -38.25
C ALA A 84 -1.74 -26.28 -39.21
N GLY A 85 -2.48 -25.32 -38.65
CA GLY A 85 -3.26 -24.33 -39.42
C GLY A 85 -4.54 -24.90 -40.04
N PHE A 86 -4.99 -26.08 -39.60
CA PHE A 86 -6.19 -26.73 -40.08
C PHE A 86 -7.41 -26.23 -39.29
N VAL A 87 -7.97 -25.11 -39.73
CA VAL A 87 -9.01 -24.38 -39.00
C VAL A 87 -10.41 -24.63 -39.58
N ASP A 88 -11.44 -24.10 -38.89
CA ASP A 88 -12.83 -24.17 -39.35
C ASP A 88 -12.99 -23.68 -40.81
N GLY A 89 -13.79 -24.43 -41.58
CA GLY A 89 -13.99 -24.20 -43.02
C GLY A 89 -12.95 -24.85 -43.94
N MET A 90 -11.88 -25.45 -43.41
CA MET A 90 -10.97 -26.30 -44.19
C MET A 90 -11.44 -27.76 -44.19
N THR A 91 -11.07 -28.52 -45.23
CA THR A 91 -11.35 -29.96 -45.31
C THR A 91 -10.16 -30.68 -45.91
N LEU A 92 -9.71 -31.74 -45.23
CA LEU A 92 -8.76 -32.71 -45.76
C LEU A 92 -9.57 -33.89 -46.29
N THR A 93 -9.42 -34.20 -47.57
CA THR A 93 -10.09 -35.33 -48.21
C THR A 93 -9.08 -36.39 -48.58
N GLU A 94 -9.27 -37.60 -48.06
CA GLU A 94 -8.44 -38.77 -48.35
C GLU A 94 -9.27 -39.81 -49.13
N THR A 95 -8.74 -40.33 -50.24
CA THR A 95 -9.42 -41.36 -51.03
C THR A 95 -8.49 -42.54 -51.27
N VAL A 96 -8.88 -43.71 -50.76
CA VAL A 96 -8.07 -44.92 -50.76
C VAL A 96 -8.83 -46.09 -51.36
N GLY A 97 -8.17 -46.88 -52.19
CA GLY A 97 -8.75 -48.09 -52.77
C GLY A 97 -8.67 -49.27 -51.80
N TYR A 98 -9.74 -50.03 -51.68
CA TYR A 98 -9.75 -51.27 -50.91
C TYR A 98 -10.21 -52.45 -51.76
N LYS A 99 -9.79 -53.66 -51.38
CA LYS A 99 -10.14 -54.90 -52.08
C LYS A 99 -10.69 -55.94 -51.14
N ILE A 100 -11.90 -56.41 -51.40
CA ILE A 100 -12.55 -57.48 -50.65
C ILE A 100 -12.30 -58.84 -51.31
N SER A 101 -12.34 -59.91 -50.52
CA SER A 101 -12.21 -61.28 -51.03
C SER A 101 -13.17 -62.24 -50.35
N ASP A 102 -13.59 -63.26 -51.10
CA ASP A 102 -14.44 -64.35 -50.63
C ASP A 102 -13.65 -65.59 -50.14
N GLY A 103 -12.32 -65.54 -50.21
CA GLY A 103 -11.41 -66.64 -49.86
C GLY A 103 -11.36 -67.80 -50.88
N ALA A 104 -12.21 -67.79 -51.91
CA ALA A 104 -12.26 -68.77 -53.00
C ALA A 104 -11.55 -68.29 -54.28
N GLY A 105 -10.85 -67.15 -54.19
CA GLY A 105 -10.13 -66.54 -55.31
C GLY A 105 -10.93 -65.48 -56.07
N ASN A 106 -12.15 -65.14 -55.63
CA ASN A 106 -12.88 -63.99 -56.14
C ASN A 106 -12.60 -62.75 -55.28
N THR A 107 -12.53 -61.61 -55.94
CA THR A 107 -12.26 -60.31 -55.32
C THR A 107 -13.01 -59.21 -56.07
N ASP A 108 -13.29 -58.11 -55.38
CA ASP A 108 -13.74 -56.86 -55.99
C ASP A 108 -13.08 -55.66 -55.32
N VAL A 109 -13.10 -54.49 -55.97
CA VAL A 109 -12.42 -53.27 -55.52
C VAL A 109 -13.43 -52.15 -55.35
N GLY A 110 -13.37 -51.46 -54.22
CA GLY A 110 -14.10 -50.22 -53.93
C GLY A 110 -13.15 -49.09 -53.56
N HIS A 111 -13.68 -47.88 -53.45
CA HIS A 111 -12.97 -46.71 -52.94
C HIS A 111 -13.61 -46.23 -51.65
N PHE A 112 -12.79 -45.83 -50.70
CA PHE A 112 -13.21 -45.18 -49.48
C PHE A 112 -12.75 -43.73 -49.49
N THR A 113 -13.67 -42.79 -49.32
CA THR A 113 -13.40 -41.36 -49.14
C THR A 113 -13.62 -40.97 -47.68
N LEU A 114 -12.61 -40.39 -47.04
CA LEU A 114 -12.68 -39.79 -45.72
C LEU A 114 -12.51 -38.27 -45.83
N ASP A 115 -13.55 -37.53 -45.46
CA ASP A 115 -13.50 -36.07 -45.30
C ASP A 115 -13.29 -35.71 -43.84
N ILE A 116 -12.22 -34.99 -43.53
CA ILE A 116 -11.92 -34.48 -42.19
C ILE A 116 -12.11 -32.97 -42.22
N HIS A 117 -12.83 -32.40 -41.25
CA HIS A 117 -13.08 -30.96 -41.14
C HIS A 117 -12.25 -30.35 -40.00
N GLY A 118 -11.62 -29.21 -40.28
CA GLY A 118 -10.81 -28.48 -39.29
C GLY A 118 -11.70 -27.79 -38.26
N VAL A 119 -11.14 -27.52 -37.08
CA VAL A 119 -11.82 -26.87 -35.96
C VAL A 119 -10.90 -25.77 -35.42
N THR A 120 -11.40 -24.54 -35.34
CA THR A 120 -10.59 -23.45 -34.76
C THR A 120 -10.49 -23.59 -33.24
N SER A 121 -9.28 -23.69 -32.71
CA SER A 121 -9.03 -23.64 -31.25
C SER A 121 -9.22 -22.21 -30.71
N PRO A 122 -10.18 -21.96 -29.80
CA PRO A 122 -10.44 -20.63 -29.25
C PRO A 122 -9.32 -20.16 -28.30
N PRO A 123 -9.23 -18.86 -27.98
CA PRO A 123 -8.34 -18.39 -26.93
C PRO A 123 -8.75 -18.99 -25.57
N VAL A 124 -7.78 -19.08 -24.66
CA VAL A 124 -7.98 -19.58 -23.29
C VAL A 124 -7.48 -18.53 -22.32
N ALA A 125 -8.36 -18.08 -21.44
CA ALA A 125 -8.04 -17.20 -20.32
C ALA A 125 -7.61 -18.04 -19.10
N VAL A 126 -6.61 -17.58 -18.37
CA VAL A 126 -6.06 -18.23 -17.18
C VAL A 126 -6.15 -17.28 -16.00
N ASP A 127 -6.83 -17.68 -14.94
CA ASP A 127 -7.00 -16.86 -13.73
C ASP A 127 -5.68 -16.25 -13.23
N ASP A 128 -5.75 -14.97 -12.90
CA ASP A 128 -4.64 -14.16 -12.41
C ASP A 128 -4.68 -13.99 -10.89
N ALA A 129 -3.49 -14.01 -10.28
CA ALA A 129 -3.30 -13.63 -8.89
C ALA A 129 -2.12 -12.67 -8.77
N PHE A 130 -2.37 -11.48 -8.22
CA PHE A 130 -1.36 -10.46 -8.02
C PHE A 130 -1.34 -9.99 -6.56
N SER A 131 -0.17 -9.55 -6.10
CA SER A 131 -0.04 -8.79 -4.86
C SER A 131 0.92 -7.61 -5.01
N PHE A 132 0.69 -6.58 -4.21
CA PHE A 132 1.60 -5.45 -4.03
C PHE A 132 1.40 -4.83 -2.63
N ARG A 133 2.42 -4.11 -2.15
CA ARG A 133 2.32 -3.30 -0.94
C ARG A 133 1.69 -1.97 -1.24
N GLU A 134 0.81 -1.52 -0.37
CA GLU A 134 0.25 -0.18 -0.41
C GLU A 134 1.40 0.87 -0.51
N GLY A 135 1.17 1.96 -1.25
CA GLY A 135 2.18 2.98 -1.53
C GLY A 135 3.21 2.62 -2.61
N SER A 136 3.26 1.37 -3.07
CA SER A 136 4.07 0.96 -4.23
C SER A 136 3.29 1.10 -5.55
N GLU A 137 4.00 1.31 -6.65
CA GLU A 137 3.40 1.27 -7.98
C GLU A 137 2.93 -0.15 -8.32
N MET A 138 1.67 -0.27 -8.77
CA MET A 138 1.10 -1.52 -9.24
C MET A 138 0.87 -1.44 -10.75
N ALA A 139 1.69 -2.16 -11.53
CA ALA A 139 1.57 -2.29 -12.98
C ALA A 139 1.78 -3.76 -13.40
N ARG A 140 0.80 -4.38 -14.07
CA ARG A 140 0.83 -5.79 -14.50
C ARG A 140 0.14 -5.98 -15.85
N ASN A 141 0.05 -7.22 -16.34
CA ASN A 141 -0.67 -7.57 -17.55
C ASN A 141 -1.46 -8.88 -17.34
N VAL A 142 -2.77 -8.85 -17.55
CA VAL A 142 -3.69 -10.00 -17.37
C VAL A 142 -3.66 -11.01 -18.53
N LEU A 143 -3.05 -10.65 -19.66
CA LEU A 143 -2.92 -11.55 -20.81
C LEU A 143 -1.59 -12.32 -20.80
N ALA A 144 -0.75 -12.12 -19.78
CA ALA A 144 0.62 -12.63 -19.77
C ALA A 144 0.71 -14.17 -19.70
N ASN A 145 -0.30 -14.80 -19.10
CA ASN A 145 -0.45 -16.24 -18.93
C ASN A 145 -1.53 -16.85 -19.85
N ASP A 146 -2.22 -16.03 -20.65
CA ASP A 146 -3.30 -16.46 -21.53
C ASP A 146 -2.79 -17.05 -22.85
N HIS A 147 -3.62 -17.89 -23.48
CA HIS A 147 -3.31 -18.51 -24.77
C HIS A 147 -4.17 -17.91 -25.90
N PRO A 148 -3.58 -17.42 -27.02
CA PRO A 148 -4.33 -16.79 -28.11
C PRO A 148 -5.16 -17.77 -28.96
N GLY A 149 -4.99 -19.07 -28.78
CA GLY A 149 -5.53 -20.08 -29.69
C GLY A 149 -4.86 -20.00 -31.07
N GLU A 150 -5.53 -20.53 -32.09
CA GLU A 150 -4.95 -20.66 -33.44
C GLU A 150 -4.95 -19.36 -34.25
N ALA A 151 -5.78 -18.39 -33.88
CA ALA A 151 -5.77 -17.06 -34.49
C ALA A 151 -4.47 -16.29 -34.20
N GLY A 152 -3.75 -16.66 -33.13
CA GLY A 152 -2.43 -16.11 -32.79
C GLY A 152 -2.43 -14.68 -32.27
N THR A 153 -3.61 -14.06 -32.10
CA THR A 153 -3.79 -12.73 -31.51
C THR A 153 -4.63 -12.80 -30.24
N LEU A 154 -4.37 -11.89 -29.31
CA LEU A 154 -5.14 -11.77 -28.07
C LEU A 154 -5.24 -10.29 -27.66
N PHE A 155 -6.41 -9.88 -27.21
CA PHE A 155 -6.62 -8.57 -26.58
C PHE A 155 -7.69 -8.64 -25.50
N LEU A 156 -7.60 -7.74 -24.54
CA LEU A 156 -8.57 -7.58 -23.47
C LEU A 156 -9.80 -6.85 -24.03
N ARG A 157 -10.96 -7.47 -23.91
CA ARG A 157 -12.22 -6.98 -24.51
C ARG A 157 -13.13 -6.29 -23.52
N SER A 158 -13.22 -6.82 -22.30
CA SER A 158 -14.03 -6.24 -21.24
C SER A 158 -13.60 -6.73 -19.88
N VAL A 159 -13.86 -5.94 -18.84
CA VAL A 159 -13.70 -6.35 -17.43
C VAL A 159 -14.96 -5.94 -16.68
N GLU A 160 -15.59 -6.87 -15.95
CA GLU A 160 -16.86 -6.66 -15.23
C GLU A 160 -17.97 -6.01 -16.09
N GLY A 161 -18.03 -6.40 -17.37
CA GLY A 161 -18.99 -5.85 -18.34
C GLY A 161 -18.62 -4.48 -18.92
N THR A 162 -17.58 -3.81 -18.41
CA THR A 162 -17.04 -2.58 -19.00
C THR A 162 -16.23 -2.91 -20.24
N SER A 163 -16.59 -2.35 -21.39
CA SER A 163 -15.89 -2.60 -22.65
C SER A 163 -14.54 -1.89 -22.70
N ILE A 164 -13.48 -2.61 -23.03
CA ILE A 164 -12.13 -2.08 -23.26
C ILE A 164 -11.92 -1.95 -24.78
N PRO A 165 -11.80 -0.72 -25.33
CA PRO A 165 -11.66 -0.55 -26.76
C PRO A 165 -10.36 -1.14 -27.30
N ALA A 166 -10.46 -1.93 -28.39
CA ALA A 166 -9.30 -2.43 -29.10
C ALA A 166 -8.53 -1.28 -29.78
N GLY A 167 -7.20 -1.31 -29.70
CA GLY A 167 -6.34 -0.34 -30.42
C GLY A 167 -6.18 1.03 -29.75
N GLN A 168 -6.47 1.14 -28.45
CA GLN A 168 -6.03 2.28 -27.64
C GLN A 168 -4.51 2.47 -27.81
N GLY A 169 -4.07 3.68 -28.20
CA GLY A 169 -2.64 3.99 -28.33
C GLY A 169 -1.90 3.86 -26.99
N GLN A 170 -0.57 3.81 -27.01
CA GLN A 170 0.24 3.75 -25.78
C GLN A 170 -0.24 4.80 -24.75
N GLY A 171 -0.61 4.34 -23.55
CA GLY A 171 -1.02 5.19 -22.44
C GLY A 171 -2.51 5.52 -22.35
N GLN A 172 -3.37 4.95 -23.21
CA GLN A 172 -4.83 5.08 -23.04
C GLN A 172 -5.40 3.87 -22.29
N THR A 173 -6.02 4.14 -21.15
CA THR A 173 -6.65 3.14 -20.27
C THR A 173 -8.15 3.37 -20.15
N THR A 174 -8.86 2.36 -19.64
CA THR A 174 -10.27 2.41 -19.27
C THR A 174 -10.40 2.05 -17.80
N ASP A 175 -11.08 2.91 -17.05
CA ASP A 175 -11.25 2.74 -15.62
C ASP A 175 -12.34 1.71 -15.31
N VAL A 176 -12.01 0.79 -14.41
CA VAL A 176 -12.92 -0.23 -13.89
C VAL A 176 -12.84 -0.17 -12.38
N ALA A 177 -13.97 0.15 -11.73
CA ALA A 177 -14.05 0.24 -10.28
C ALA A 177 -13.87 -1.15 -9.65
N GLY A 178 -12.92 -1.24 -8.72
CA GLY A 178 -12.75 -2.36 -7.80
C GLY A 178 -13.47 -2.11 -6.48
N GLU A 179 -13.30 -3.05 -5.55
CA GLU A 179 -13.81 -2.91 -4.17
C GLU A 179 -12.99 -1.90 -3.36
N PHE A 180 -11.66 -1.94 -3.50
CA PHE A 180 -10.74 -1.12 -2.71
C PHE A 180 -10.07 0.00 -3.50
N GLY A 181 -10.34 0.11 -4.81
CA GLY A 181 -9.64 1.05 -5.67
C GLY A 181 -10.17 1.06 -7.10
N THR A 182 -9.38 1.59 -8.02
CA THR A 182 -9.73 1.66 -9.46
C THR A 182 -8.63 1.01 -10.28
N PHE A 183 -9.02 0.09 -11.17
CA PHE A 183 -8.13 -0.49 -12.17
C PHE A 183 -8.15 0.36 -13.44
N HIS A 184 -6.99 0.52 -14.07
CA HIS A 184 -6.84 1.26 -15.33
C HIS A 184 -6.34 0.30 -16.43
N PHE A 185 -7.26 -0.33 -17.15
CA PHE A 185 -6.93 -1.37 -18.14
C PHE A 185 -6.68 -0.80 -19.54
N ALA A 186 -5.68 -1.32 -20.23
CA ALA A 186 -5.46 -1.11 -21.66
C ALA A 186 -5.89 -2.36 -22.47
N GLY A 187 -6.11 -2.17 -23.78
CA GLY A 187 -6.55 -3.26 -24.67
C GLY A 187 -5.51 -4.38 -24.87
N ASP A 188 -4.24 -4.13 -24.58
CA ASP A 188 -3.17 -5.13 -24.60
C ASP A 188 -3.05 -5.93 -23.28
N GLY A 189 -4.00 -5.74 -22.37
CA GLY A 189 -4.03 -6.41 -21.07
C GLY A 189 -3.24 -5.73 -19.97
N SER A 190 -2.40 -4.75 -20.31
CA SER A 190 -1.67 -4.01 -19.28
C SER A 190 -2.64 -3.21 -18.40
N PHE A 191 -2.35 -3.13 -17.11
CA PHE A 191 -3.14 -2.33 -16.19
C PHE A 191 -2.31 -1.75 -15.06
N THR A 192 -2.76 -0.60 -14.56
CA THR A 192 -2.36 -0.06 -13.25
C THR A 192 -3.52 -0.06 -12.28
N TYR A 193 -3.25 0.18 -11.00
CA TYR A 193 -4.28 0.19 -9.95
C TYR A 193 -4.04 1.34 -8.96
N ASP A 194 -5.07 2.16 -8.77
CA ASP A 194 -5.11 3.23 -7.79
C ASP A 194 -5.90 2.77 -6.55
N LEU A 195 -5.20 2.54 -5.43
CA LEU A 195 -5.81 2.19 -4.15
C LEU A 195 -6.55 3.39 -3.55
N ASN A 196 -7.75 3.17 -3.01
CA ASN A 196 -8.50 4.20 -2.32
C ASN A 196 -7.72 4.72 -1.09
N PRO A 197 -7.46 6.03 -0.96
CA PRO A 197 -6.73 6.60 0.17
C PRO A 197 -7.29 6.24 1.54
N ALA A 198 -8.62 6.05 1.66
CA ALA A 198 -9.25 5.65 2.92
C ALA A 198 -8.97 4.18 3.29
N VAL A 199 -8.73 3.32 2.30
CA VAL A 199 -8.31 1.92 2.52
C VAL A 199 -6.82 1.90 2.87
N LYS A 200 -5.99 2.64 2.14
CA LYS A 200 -4.57 2.84 2.43
C LYS A 200 -4.33 3.25 3.90
N ALA A 201 -5.01 4.30 4.34
CA ALA A 201 -4.83 4.87 5.69
C ALA A 201 -5.28 3.95 6.85
N GLY A 202 -5.86 2.79 6.56
CA GLY A 202 -6.31 1.82 7.55
C GLY A 202 -5.72 0.43 7.34
N LEU A 203 -4.61 0.30 6.61
CA LEU A 203 -3.92 -0.97 6.39
C LEU A 203 -2.52 -0.94 6.99
N ASP A 204 -2.39 -1.51 8.18
CA ASP A 204 -1.12 -1.59 8.90
C ASP A 204 -0.23 -2.75 8.43
N ASP A 205 1.03 -2.76 8.88
CA ASP A 205 1.98 -3.85 8.62
C ASP A 205 1.39 -5.20 9.06
N GLY A 206 1.33 -6.14 8.12
CA GLY A 206 0.79 -7.49 8.35
C GLY A 206 -0.71 -7.63 8.08
N GLU A 207 -1.43 -6.52 7.89
CA GLU A 207 -2.79 -6.54 7.37
C GLU A 207 -2.80 -6.63 5.83
N HIS A 208 -3.91 -7.10 5.28
CA HIS A 208 -4.11 -7.11 3.83
C HIS A 208 -5.60 -7.07 3.49
N VAL A 209 -5.91 -6.48 2.34
CA VAL A 209 -7.21 -6.65 1.66
C VAL A 209 -7.04 -7.49 0.41
N THR A 210 -8.10 -8.18 0.00
CA THR A 210 -8.09 -8.94 -1.26
C THR A 210 -9.41 -8.72 -1.98
N GLU A 211 -9.34 -8.33 -3.25
CA GLU A 211 -10.50 -8.17 -4.12
C GLU A 211 -10.42 -9.08 -5.35
N LYS A 212 -11.58 -9.32 -5.97
CA LYS A 212 -11.71 -10.17 -7.15
C LYS A 212 -12.57 -9.54 -8.22
N LEU A 213 -12.06 -9.51 -9.45
CA LEU A 213 -12.83 -9.27 -10.66
C LEU A 213 -13.15 -10.64 -11.27
N GLN A 214 -14.42 -11.05 -11.22
CA GLN A 214 -14.91 -12.37 -11.62
C GLN A 214 -14.91 -12.57 -13.14
N TYR A 215 -14.96 -11.49 -13.93
CA TYR A 215 -15.12 -11.59 -15.38
C TYR A 215 -14.25 -10.57 -16.13
N TYR A 216 -12.97 -10.89 -16.36
CA TYR A 216 -12.26 -10.30 -17.50
C TYR A 216 -12.46 -11.19 -18.72
N LYS A 217 -12.61 -10.59 -19.91
CA LYS A 217 -12.89 -11.30 -21.15
C LYS A 217 -11.83 -10.99 -22.19
N VAL A 218 -11.23 -12.04 -22.73
CA VAL A 218 -10.25 -11.95 -23.81
C VAL A 218 -10.90 -12.29 -25.14
N SER A 219 -10.32 -11.82 -26.24
CA SER A 219 -10.77 -12.18 -27.57
C SER A 219 -9.59 -12.28 -28.53
N ASP A 220 -9.74 -13.16 -29.50
CA ASP A 220 -8.79 -13.34 -30.58
C ASP A 220 -9.04 -12.42 -31.79
N GLY A 221 -10.17 -11.70 -31.80
CA GLY A 221 -10.59 -10.85 -32.92
C GLY A 221 -11.25 -11.59 -34.08
N ALA A 222 -11.28 -12.93 -34.05
CA ALA A 222 -11.99 -13.78 -35.00
C ALA A 222 -13.41 -14.16 -34.52
N GLY A 223 -13.83 -13.63 -33.38
CA GLY A 223 -15.16 -13.85 -32.79
C GLY A 223 -15.15 -14.83 -31.62
N HIS A 224 -14.02 -15.48 -31.34
CA HIS A 224 -13.85 -16.31 -30.16
C HIS A 224 -13.44 -15.47 -28.95
N ALA A 225 -13.80 -15.97 -27.77
CA ALA A 225 -13.52 -15.31 -26.52
C ALA A 225 -13.58 -16.31 -25.38
N ASP A 226 -12.82 -16.02 -24.33
CA ASP A 226 -12.87 -16.73 -23.06
C ASP A 226 -12.83 -15.72 -21.91
N ALA A 227 -13.07 -16.17 -20.69
CA ALA A 227 -13.07 -15.34 -19.50
C ALA A 227 -12.31 -15.97 -18.34
N GLY A 228 -11.66 -15.11 -17.54
CA GLY A 228 -10.96 -15.50 -16.32
C GLY A 228 -11.28 -14.57 -15.15
N VAL A 229 -10.65 -14.89 -14.02
CA VAL A 229 -10.76 -14.14 -12.75
C VAL A 229 -9.45 -13.45 -12.44
N ILE A 230 -9.50 -12.20 -11.98
CA ILE A 230 -8.36 -11.50 -11.39
C ILE A 230 -8.54 -11.47 -9.88
N THR A 231 -7.55 -11.94 -9.12
CA THR A 231 -7.45 -11.76 -7.67
C THR A 231 -6.31 -10.79 -7.37
N LEU A 232 -6.61 -9.69 -6.67
CA LEU A 232 -5.63 -8.69 -6.26
C LEU A 232 -5.56 -8.62 -4.73
N THR A 233 -4.38 -8.84 -4.16
CA THR A 233 -4.10 -8.65 -2.74
C THR A 233 -3.27 -7.39 -2.54
N VAL A 234 -3.69 -6.54 -1.60
CA VAL A 234 -2.96 -5.33 -1.19
C VAL A 234 -2.47 -5.54 0.23
N ASP A 235 -1.15 -5.59 0.39
CA ASP A 235 -0.49 -5.72 1.70
C ASP A 235 -0.33 -4.34 2.34
N GLY A 236 -0.73 -4.22 3.61
CA GLY A 236 -0.64 -2.99 4.38
C GLY A 236 0.78 -2.61 4.76
N VAL A 237 0.95 -1.32 5.05
CA VAL A 237 2.19 -0.71 5.56
C VAL A 237 1.77 0.30 6.61
N THR A 238 2.31 0.17 7.83
CA THR A 238 2.02 1.15 8.88
C THR A 238 2.57 2.51 8.47
N ASP A 239 1.69 3.50 8.36
CA ASP A 239 2.07 4.88 8.06
C ASP A 239 2.71 5.53 9.31
N GLY A 240 3.82 6.26 9.12
CA GLY A 240 4.50 7.03 10.18
C GLY A 240 5.61 6.30 10.93
N LYS A 241 6.21 6.98 11.91
CA LYS A 241 7.21 6.35 12.81
C LYS A 241 6.53 5.36 13.75
N SER A 242 7.12 4.16 13.87
CA SER A 242 6.69 3.16 14.84
C SER A 242 6.89 3.70 16.26
N VAL A 243 5.79 3.87 16.99
CA VAL A 243 5.75 4.27 18.40
C VAL A 243 5.21 3.11 19.24
N ASN A 244 5.58 3.08 20.51
CA ASN A 244 5.07 2.10 21.46
C ASN A 244 3.58 2.38 21.75
N THR A 245 2.72 1.44 21.39
CA THR A 245 1.27 1.52 21.61
C THR A 245 0.79 0.61 22.75
N ASP A 246 1.69 -0.18 23.34
CA ASP A 246 1.40 -0.99 24.51
C ASP A 246 1.36 -0.11 25.77
N HIS A 247 0.60 -0.55 26.77
CA HIS A 247 0.59 0.09 28.08
C HIS A 247 1.97 -0.01 28.76
N VAL A 248 2.61 1.13 29.03
CA VAL A 248 3.91 1.20 29.72
C VAL A 248 3.95 2.28 30.80
N GLU A 249 4.68 1.98 31.87
CA GLU A 249 4.93 2.86 33.01
C GLU A 249 6.39 3.33 33.01
N ALA A 250 6.61 4.62 32.79
CA ALA A 250 7.92 5.28 32.84
C ALA A 250 8.09 5.96 34.20
N GLN A 251 9.04 5.51 35.01
CA GLN A 251 9.27 6.08 36.34
C GLN A 251 10.07 7.37 36.24
N ALA A 252 9.58 8.44 36.85
CA ALA A 252 10.29 9.71 36.95
C ALA A 252 10.95 9.86 38.33
N ASP A 253 12.21 10.32 38.34
CA ASP A 253 12.96 10.62 39.55
C ASP A 253 12.98 12.14 39.79
N VAL A 254 12.68 12.59 41.01
CA VAL A 254 12.80 14.00 41.39
C VAL A 254 14.28 14.38 41.44
N VAL A 255 14.67 15.37 40.63
CA VAL A 255 16.07 15.83 40.52
C VAL A 255 16.31 17.21 41.10
N ARG A 256 15.27 18.04 41.19
CA ARG A 256 15.42 19.41 41.69
C ARG A 256 14.11 19.96 42.27
N PRO A 257 14.07 20.32 43.57
CA PRO A 257 13.02 21.20 44.11
C PRO A 257 13.31 22.67 43.76
N PHE A 258 12.28 23.50 43.74
CA PHE A 258 12.39 24.96 43.65
C PHE A 258 11.50 25.64 44.69
N ASP A 259 11.80 26.90 45.01
CA ASP A 259 11.19 27.63 46.13
C ASP A 259 9.71 27.95 45.87
N ASP A 260 9.37 28.37 44.65
CA ASP A 260 7.99 28.55 44.17
C ASP A 260 7.95 28.75 42.63
N HIS A 261 6.73 28.81 42.07
CA HIS A 261 6.46 29.13 40.66
C HIS A 261 7.05 30.47 40.13
N TYR A 262 7.51 31.39 40.99
CA TYR A 262 8.22 32.59 40.51
C TYR A 262 9.68 32.31 40.19
N GLU A 263 10.30 31.31 40.82
CA GLU A 263 11.68 30.86 40.54
C GLU A 263 11.77 30.15 39.18
N LEU A 264 10.73 29.42 38.77
CA LEU A 264 10.80 28.53 37.61
C LEU A 264 9.47 28.46 36.87
N GLN A 265 9.47 28.86 35.61
CA GLN A 265 8.30 28.82 34.73
C GLN A 265 8.43 27.84 33.58
N GLY A 266 9.54 27.92 32.88
CA GLY A 266 9.82 27.10 31.71
C GLY A 266 11.25 26.68 31.73
N VAL A 267 11.50 25.45 31.28
CA VAL A 267 12.83 24.94 31.02
C VAL A 267 12.99 24.83 29.52
N ALA A 268 14.19 25.12 29.02
CA ALA A 268 14.62 24.80 27.67
C ALA A 268 16.06 24.29 27.69
N ILE A 269 16.38 23.39 26.76
CA ILE A 269 17.70 22.75 26.69
C ILE A 269 18.25 22.99 25.30
N ASP A 270 19.37 23.70 25.16
CA ASP A 270 20.00 23.90 23.86
C ASP A 270 20.67 22.59 23.39
N PRO A 271 20.14 21.91 22.36
CA PRO A 271 20.66 20.60 21.94
C PRO A 271 22.07 20.70 21.34
N LEU A 272 22.52 21.91 20.96
CA LEU A 272 23.85 22.11 20.40
C LEU A 272 24.93 22.27 21.48
N THR A 273 24.55 22.73 22.67
CA THR A 273 25.49 23.05 23.75
C THR A 273 25.29 22.25 25.03
N GLY A 274 24.11 21.64 25.22
CA GLY A 274 23.70 20.94 26.44
C GLY A 274 23.38 21.87 27.61
N LYS A 275 23.30 23.19 27.36
CA LYS A 275 22.95 24.18 28.39
C LYS A 275 21.46 24.20 28.67
N PHE A 276 21.13 24.41 29.93
CA PHE A 276 19.74 24.56 30.39
C PHE A 276 19.47 26.04 30.62
N TYR A 277 18.26 26.44 30.26
CA TYR A 277 17.74 27.79 30.40
C TYR A 277 16.45 27.71 31.18
N VAL A 278 16.33 28.52 32.21
CA VAL A 278 15.15 28.55 33.08
C VAL A 278 14.59 29.96 33.08
N SER A 279 13.36 30.14 32.58
CA SER A 279 12.68 31.41 32.65
C SER A 279 12.00 31.60 34.01
N SER A 280 12.07 32.82 34.52
CA SER A 280 11.44 33.28 35.77
C SER A 280 10.79 34.64 35.56
N GLY A 281 9.83 34.97 36.43
CA GLY A 281 9.01 36.19 36.33
C GLY A 281 7.70 35.91 35.61
N HIS A 282 6.63 35.64 36.37
CA HIS A 282 5.28 35.63 35.80
C HIS A 282 5.03 36.98 35.19
N GLY A 283 4.33 37.04 34.06
CA GLY A 283 3.77 38.28 33.50
C GLY A 283 2.79 39.00 34.44
N PHE A 284 2.98 38.94 35.75
CA PHE A 284 2.82 40.04 36.69
C PHE A 284 4.02 41.02 36.54
N PRO A 285 4.07 42.18 37.19
CA PRO A 285 4.86 43.34 36.73
C PRO A 285 6.39 43.24 36.96
N ASP A 286 6.98 42.05 36.85
CA ASP A 286 8.40 41.81 37.08
C ASP A 286 9.13 41.45 35.77
N ASP A 287 10.40 41.84 35.68
CA ASP A 287 11.24 41.61 34.50
C ASP A 287 11.42 40.10 34.23
N SER A 288 11.20 39.68 32.98
CA SER A 288 11.50 38.30 32.57
C SER A 288 13.00 38.05 32.61
N THR A 289 13.39 37.09 33.43
CA THR A 289 14.79 36.68 33.61
C THR A 289 14.98 35.25 33.14
N VAL A 290 16.12 34.95 32.54
CA VAL A 290 16.51 33.60 32.15
C VAL A 290 17.80 33.23 32.84
N SER A 291 17.73 32.28 33.76
CA SER A 291 18.88 31.67 34.41
C SER A 291 19.51 30.62 33.50
N ILE A 292 20.84 30.61 33.40
CA ILE A 292 21.60 29.74 32.52
C ILE A 292 22.38 28.74 33.36
N TYR A 293 22.35 27.47 32.97
CA TYR A 293 23.10 26.39 33.61
C TYR A 293 23.95 25.68 32.56
N ASP A 294 25.21 25.42 32.89
CA ASP A 294 26.20 24.95 31.91
C ASP A 294 25.95 23.51 31.43
N ASN A 295 25.16 22.72 32.15
CA ASN A 295 24.79 21.34 31.86
C ASN A 295 23.71 20.84 32.84
N ALA A 296 23.22 19.61 32.60
CA ALA A 296 22.25 18.92 33.47
C ALA A 296 22.68 18.89 34.95
N ALA A 297 23.92 18.51 35.27
CA ALA A 297 24.38 18.43 36.66
C ALA A 297 24.38 19.81 37.37
N ALA A 298 24.68 20.89 36.65
CA ALA A 298 24.56 22.24 37.17
C ALA A 298 23.10 22.65 37.39
N PHE A 299 22.22 22.28 36.44
CA PHE A 299 20.78 22.51 36.53
C PHE A 299 20.15 21.78 37.72
N GLU A 300 20.38 20.47 37.85
CA GLU A 300 19.86 19.64 38.96
C GLU A 300 20.38 20.13 40.32
N ALA A 301 21.61 20.62 40.39
CA ALA A 301 22.19 21.18 41.61
C ALA A 301 21.72 22.61 41.93
N GLY A 302 20.91 23.25 41.09
CA GLY A 302 20.47 24.64 41.26
C GLY A 302 21.60 25.67 41.15
N HIS A 303 22.70 25.34 40.44
CA HIS A 303 23.87 26.18 40.31
C HIS A 303 23.92 26.89 38.95
N ALA A 304 23.20 28.00 38.83
CA ALA A 304 23.24 28.83 37.62
C ALA A 304 24.65 29.42 37.40
N SER A 305 25.12 29.42 36.15
CA SER A 305 26.37 30.07 35.73
C SER A 305 26.18 31.56 35.41
N GLY A 306 24.93 31.98 35.16
CA GLY A 306 24.56 33.37 34.96
C GLY A 306 23.04 33.54 34.82
N ALA A 307 22.61 34.79 34.68
CA ALA A 307 21.24 35.13 34.34
C ALA A 307 21.24 36.35 33.40
N ILE A 308 20.26 36.38 32.49
CA ILE A 308 20.01 37.48 31.55
C ILE A 308 18.58 37.98 31.76
N SER A 309 18.34 39.25 31.44
CA SER A 309 17.00 39.84 31.39
C SER A 309 16.59 39.95 29.93
N LEU A 310 15.39 39.48 29.58
CA LEU A 310 14.87 39.52 28.20
C LEU A 310 14.09 40.80 27.89
N GLY A 311 13.71 41.56 28.92
CA GLY A 311 12.98 42.81 28.79
C GLY A 311 12.54 43.35 30.16
N ASP A 312 12.45 44.67 30.24
CA ASP A 312 11.95 45.41 31.41
C ASP A 312 10.44 45.72 31.28
N TYR A 313 9.68 45.24 32.25
CA TYR A 313 8.22 45.42 32.32
C TYR A 313 7.82 46.90 32.37
N ASP A 314 8.51 47.68 33.21
CA ASP A 314 8.22 49.11 33.44
C ASP A 314 8.55 49.96 32.22
N LYS A 315 9.39 49.44 31.31
CA LYS A 315 9.73 50.09 30.03
C LYS A 315 8.85 49.66 28.86
N GLY A 316 7.95 48.70 29.06
CA GLY A 316 7.14 48.12 27.99
C GLY A 316 7.99 47.41 26.95
N GLU A 317 9.10 46.81 27.37
CA GLU A 317 9.93 45.98 26.50
C GLU A 317 9.28 44.61 26.28
N TYR A 318 9.65 43.94 25.20
CA TYR A 318 9.13 42.62 24.85
C TYR A 318 9.78 41.56 25.72
N ASP A 319 8.97 40.71 26.34
CA ASP A 319 9.42 39.62 27.19
C ASP A 319 8.89 38.27 26.71
N ILE A 320 9.25 37.18 27.40
CA ILE A 320 8.83 35.83 27.06
C ILE A 320 7.53 35.47 27.76
N GLY A 321 6.60 34.88 27.02
CA GLY A 321 5.26 34.55 27.50
C GLY A 321 5.02 33.04 27.58
N GLY A 322 4.53 32.58 28.74
CA GLY A 322 4.19 31.18 28.97
C GLY A 322 5.39 30.33 29.37
N THR A 323 5.23 29.01 29.37
CA THR A 323 6.22 28.05 29.92
C THR A 323 7.01 27.30 28.85
N TYR A 324 6.72 27.55 27.58
CA TYR A 324 7.37 26.88 26.45
C TYR A 324 8.18 27.88 25.63
N PHE A 325 9.49 27.77 25.74
CA PHE A 325 10.45 28.43 24.89
C PHE A 325 11.49 27.43 24.40
N SER A 326 12.17 27.79 23.31
CA SER A 326 13.19 26.98 22.67
C SER A 326 14.50 27.75 22.68
N VAL A 327 15.62 27.03 22.83
CA VAL A 327 16.95 27.64 22.72
C VAL A 327 17.78 26.81 21.77
N ARG A 328 18.35 27.44 20.74
CA ARG A 328 19.18 26.71 19.77
C ARG A 328 20.35 27.57 19.35
N GLY A 329 21.57 27.10 19.61
CA GLY A 329 22.77 27.82 19.17
C GLY A 329 22.96 29.19 19.81
N GLY A 330 22.45 29.37 21.04
CA GLY A 330 22.49 30.65 21.74
C GLY A 330 21.39 31.64 21.36
N GLU A 331 20.39 31.23 20.58
CA GLU A 331 19.20 32.04 20.31
C GLU A 331 18.02 31.52 21.15
N ILE A 332 17.34 32.40 21.88
CA ILE A 332 16.12 32.10 22.62
C ILE A 332 14.93 32.47 21.74
N ILE A 333 14.05 31.51 21.46
CA ILE A 333 12.86 31.70 20.64
C ILE A 333 11.63 31.29 21.45
N GLY A 334 10.66 32.19 21.57
CA GLY A 334 9.46 31.94 22.35
C GLY A 334 8.31 32.85 21.96
N ARG A 335 7.13 32.57 22.51
CA ARG A 335 6.00 33.52 22.44
C ARG A 335 6.43 34.81 23.15
N THR A 336 6.17 35.96 22.55
CA THR A 336 6.47 37.26 23.16
C THR A 336 5.22 37.91 23.70
N ASN A 337 5.24 38.57 24.86
CA ASN A 337 4.15 39.48 25.25
C ASN A 337 4.38 40.87 24.62
N GLU A 338 3.34 41.47 24.04
CA GLU A 338 3.48 42.85 23.53
C GLU A 338 3.77 43.84 24.66
N ALA A 339 4.37 44.98 24.31
CA ALA A 339 4.47 46.15 25.18
C ALA A 339 3.08 46.50 25.74
N ARG A 340 2.82 46.13 27.00
CA ARG A 340 1.49 46.20 27.60
C ARG A 340 1.01 47.65 27.65
N GLY A 341 0.06 47.99 26.77
CA GLY A 341 -0.82 49.14 26.99
C GLY A 341 -1.79 48.83 28.13
N GLU A 342 -2.31 49.86 28.81
CA GLU A 342 -3.11 49.77 30.05
C GLU A 342 -4.39 48.88 30.00
N GLU A 343 -4.72 48.20 28.90
CA GLU A 343 -6.00 47.49 28.70
C GLU A 343 -5.96 45.95 28.76
N ASP A 344 -4.84 45.25 28.55
CA ASP A 344 -4.75 43.79 28.79
C ASP A 344 -3.27 43.33 28.91
N PRO A 345 -2.83 42.79 30.06
CA PRO A 345 -1.48 42.27 30.22
C PRO A 345 -1.15 41.06 29.32
N PHE A 346 -2.16 40.32 28.83
CA PHE A 346 -1.95 39.08 28.07
C PHE A 346 -2.82 39.04 26.82
N PRO A 347 -2.48 39.81 25.76
CA PRO A 347 -3.29 39.84 24.56
C PRO A 347 -3.35 38.47 23.87
N ASP A 348 -4.47 38.21 23.21
CA ASP A 348 -4.63 37.10 22.29
C ASP A 348 -3.65 37.28 21.12
N GLN A 349 -2.66 36.40 21.01
CA GLN A 349 -1.57 36.56 20.06
C GLN A 349 -0.84 35.27 19.75
N THR A 350 -0.23 35.26 18.56
CA THR A 350 0.51 34.11 18.03
C THR A 350 1.89 34.49 17.51
N TYR A 351 2.48 35.59 18.01
CA TYR A 351 3.81 36.04 17.61
C TYR A 351 4.91 35.26 18.34
N LEU A 352 5.99 35.01 17.63
CA LEU A 352 7.28 34.64 18.22
C LEU A 352 8.21 35.85 18.26
N ALA A 353 9.14 35.83 19.20
CA ALA A 353 10.32 36.68 19.18
C ALA A 353 11.58 35.86 19.43
N LYS A 354 12.70 36.46 19.05
CA LYS A 354 14.05 35.92 19.17
C LYS A 354 14.93 36.88 19.97
N TRP A 355 15.61 36.35 20.97
CA TRP A 355 16.57 37.07 21.80
C TRP A 355 17.94 36.39 21.78
N ASP A 356 19.01 37.18 21.87
CA ASP A 356 20.39 36.67 22.02
C ASP A 356 20.59 36.17 23.46
N ALA A 357 20.92 34.88 23.64
CA ALA A 357 21.14 34.30 24.96
C ALA A 357 22.43 34.79 25.66
N ALA A 358 23.29 35.52 24.96
CA ALA A 358 24.51 36.09 25.53
C ALA A 358 24.25 37.34 26.37
N ASP A 359 23.27 38.17 25.98
CA ASP A 359 22.98 39.44 26.65
C ASP A 359 21.50 39.76 26.87
N GLY A 360 20.59 38.94 26.33
CA GLY A 360 19.15 39.10 26.45
C GLY A 360 18.54 40.13 25.51
N SER A 361 19.32 40.68 24.57
CA SER A 361 18.80 41.66 23.62
C SER A 361 17.82 41.04 22.62
N LEU A 362 16.76 41.78 22.30
CA LEU A 362 15.77 41.38 21.31
C LEU A 362 16.34 41.54 19.89
N ASP A 363 16.48 40.43 19.17
CA ASP A 363 16.96 40.42 17.79
C ASP A 363 15.83 40.68 16.79
N GLN A 364 14.70 39.99 16.98
CA GLN A 364 13.62 39.98 16.00
C GLN A 364 12.27 39.64 16.63
N LYS A 365 11.21 40.25 16.11
CA LYS A 365 9.81 39.82 16.28
C LYS A 365 9.29 39.30 14.95
N GLY A 366 8.64 38.14 14.98
CA GLY A 366 8.01 37.52 13.81
C GLY A 366 6.59 38.03 13.56
N ASP A 367 6.01 37.56 12.45
CA ASP A 367 4.59 37.71 12.15
C ASP A 367 3.74 36.70 12.96
N PRO A 368 2.41 36.88 13.08
CA PRO A 368 1.56 35.91 13.75
C PRO A 368 1.57 34.55 13.02
N ILE A 369 1.70 33.45 13.76
CA ILE A 369 1.63 32.10 13.17
C ILE A 369 0.22 31.88 12.58
N PRO A 370 0.09 31.61 11.26
CA PRO A 370 -1.21 31.49 10.60
C PRO A 370 -2.05 30.32 11.10
N GLY A 371 -3.35 30.57 11.28
CA GLY A 371 -4.36 29.56 11.61
C GLY A 371 -4.54 29.31 13.12
N LEU A 372 -3.56 29.65 13.95
CA LEU A 372 -3.67 29.51 15.40
C LEU A 372 -4.68 30.51 15.98
N VAL A 373 -5.52 30.07 16.92
CA VAL A 373 -6.54 30.90 17.60
C VAL A 373 -5.88 32.04 18.39
N GLY A 374 -4.72 31.78 19.00
CA GLY A 374 -4.00 32.78 19.79
C GLY A 374 -4.67 33.17 21.10
N LYS A 375 -5.83 32.61 21.42
CA LYS A 375 -6.63 33.02 22.57
C LYS A 375 -6.10 32.46 23.88
N ASN A 376 -5.75 33.34 24.83
CA ASN A 376 -5.26 32.89 26.14
C ASN A 376 -6.37 32.14 26.91
N GLY A 377 -5.99 31.01 27.51
CA GLY A 377 -6.87 30.11 28.27
C GLY A 377 -7.82 29.24 27.45
N ALA A 378 -7.94 29.43 26.13
CA ALA A 378 -8.79 28.61 25.25
C ALA A 378 -8.00 27.92 24.12
N GLY A 379 -6.95 28.59 23.61
CA GLY A 379 -6.04 28.09 22.57
C GLY A 379 -4.75 27.47 23.12
N THR A 380 -4.72 27.13 24.41
CA THR A 380 -3.52 26.72 25.15
C THR A 380 -3.59 25.24 25.54
N PHE A 381 -2.52 24.72 26.12
CA PHE A 381 -2.62 23.53 26.96
C PHE A 381 -3.60 23.78 28.13
N ASP A 382 -4.19 22.71 28.67
CA ASP A 382 -5.39 22.79 29.52
C ASP A 382 -5.19 23.45 30.89
N TRP A 383 -3.96 23.55 31.38
CA TRP A 383 -3.63 24.36 32.57
C TRP A 383 -3.72 25.87 32.30
N GLY A 384 -3.84 26.29 31.04
CA GLY A 384 -4.01 27.68 30.61
C GLY A 384 -2.67 28.35 30.33
N GLY A 385 -2.01 28.82 31.38
CA GLY A 385 -0.59 29.17 31.33
C GLY A 385 -0.10 30.26 30.38
N PHE A 386 -0.99 31.00 29.72
CA PHE A 386 -0.65 32.00 28.72
C PHE A 386 0.10 31.42 27.49
N THR A 387 -0.14 30.14 27.15
CA THR A 387 0.61 29.41 26.12
C THR A 387 -0.17 29.17 24.82
N ALA A 388 -0.74 30.22 24.22
CA ALA A 388 -1.49 30.05 22.96
C ALA A 388 -0.60 29.56 21.79
N VAL A 389 0.71 29.64 21.98
CA VAL A 389 1.78 29.17 21.11
C VAL A 389 2.83 28.55 22.02
N ASN A 390 3.12 27.27 21.82
CA ASN A 390 4.11 26.52 22.59
C ASN A 390 5.28 26.19 21.67
N THR A 391 6.44 26.77 21.92
CA THR A 391 7.62 26.36 21.15
C THR A 391 8.19 25.07 21.72
N MET A 392 8.54 24.14 20.84
CA MET A 392 9.18 22.87 21.17
C MET A 392 10.35 22.67 20.23
N GLN A 393 11.32 21.86 20.62
CA GLN A 393 12.46 21.57 19.76
C GLN A 393 12.98 20.16 19.97
N ASP A 394 13.66 19.68 18.96
CA ASP A 394 14.38 18.42 18.96
C ASP A 394 15.57 18.47 17.97
N SER A 395 16.12 17.31 17.64
CA SER A 395 17.19 17.15 16.64
C SER A 395 16.80 17.73 15.27
N THR A 396 15.53 17.65 14.90
CA THR A 396 15.01 17.95 13.55
C THR A 396 14.64 19.42 13.35
N GLY A 397 14.38 20.19 14.41
CA GLY A 397 14.11 21.63 14.29
C GLY A 397 13.50 22.28 15.52
N ILE A 398 12.97 23.48 15.31
CA ILE A 398 12.11 24.20 16.26
C ILE A 398 10.70 24.19 15.68
N TYR A 399 9.73 23.99 16.56
CA TYR A 399 8.33 23.81 16.23
C TYR A 399 7.47 24.68 17.11
N VAL A 400 6.30 25.02 16.60
CA VAL A 400 5.21 25.63 17.35
C VAL A 400 4.05 24.67 17.38
N VAL A 401 3.50 24.47 18.58
CA VAL A 401 2.25 23.75 18.80
C VAL A 401 1.19 24.71 19.34
N GLY A 402 0.01 24.68 18.72
CA GLY A 402 -1.14 25.46 19.15
C GLY A 402 -2.45 24.96 18.55
N ARG A 403 -3.57 25.55 18.97
CA ARG A 403 -4.90 25.19 18.47
C ARG A 403 -5.36 26.06 17.31
N ILE A 404 -6.08 25.46 16.38
CA ILE A 404 -6.84 26.19 15.34
C ILE A 404 -8.34 26.27 15.69
N ASP A 405 -8.84 25.30 16.46
CA ASP A 405 -10.19 25.25 17.06
C ASP A 405 -10.22 24.30 18.27
N ASP A 406 -11.39 24.07 18.87
CA ASP A 406 -11.57 23.24 20.08
C ASP A 406 -11.24 21.75 19.87
N SER A 407 -11.14 21.29 18.62
CA SER A 407 -10.96 19.88 18.24
C SER A 407 -9.71 19.60 17.40
N THR A 408 -8.98 20.65 17.01
CA THR A 408 -7.89 20.54 16.05
C THR A 408 -6.66 21.30 16.53
N TRP A 409 -5.54 20.58 16.56
CA TRP A 409 -4.21 21.10 16.89
C TRP A 409 -3.38 21.23 15.62
N GLN A 410 -2.46 22.19 15.62
CA GLN A 410 -1.48 22.42 14.57
C GLN A 410 -0.08 22.30 15.17
N VAL A 411 0.80 21.61 14.44
CA VAL A 411 2.25 21.65 14.62
C VAL A 411 2.83 22.38 13.40
N SER A 412 3.67 23.38 13.64
CA SER A 412 4.32 24.18 12.60
C SER A 412 5.82 24.15 12.79
N LYS A 413 6.57 23.68 11.80
CA LYS A 413 8.03 23.76 11.80
C LYS A 413 8.46 25.18 11.49
N ILE A 414 9.29 25.78 12.33
CA ILE A 414 9.67 27.18 12.26
C ILE A 414 11.07 27.32 11.66
N ASP A 415 11.22 28.28 10.75
CA ASP A 415 12.53 28.77 10.33
C ASP A 415 13.08 29.72 11.41
N PRO A 416 14.18 29.36 12.12
CA PRO A 416 14.72 30.17 13.21
C PRO A 416 15.25 31.54 12.77
N GLU A 417 15.53 31.72 11.48
CA GLU A 417 16.01 32.99 10.94
C GLU A 417 14.88 33.99 10.66
N THR A 418 13.71 33.49 10.29
CA THR A 418 12.56 34.34 9.90
C THR A 418 11.41 34.30 10.88
N LEU A 419 11.44 33.36 11.85
CA LEU A 419 10.37 33.06 12.79
C LEU A 419 9.04 32.70 12.11
N SER A 420 9.09 32.29 10.84
CA SER A 420 7.93 31.95 10.03
C SER A 420 7.79 30.43 9.88
N PRO A 421 6.56 29.89 9.75
CA PRO A 421 6.37 28.48 9.44
C PRO A 421 6.93 28.09 8.07
N ILE A 422 7.71 27.02 8.04
CA ILE A 422 8.18 26.33 6.82
C ILE A 422 7.09 25.37 6.33
N GLU A 423 6.52 24.62 7.26
CA GLU A 423 5.50 23.60 7.03
C GLU A 423 4.60 23.51 8.25
N SER A 424 3.31 23.30 8.04
CA SER A 424 2.32 23.14 9.09
C SER A 424 1.47 21.91 8.82
N LYS A 425 1.22 21.12 9.87
CA LYS A 425 0.32 19.97 9.83
C LYS A 425 -0.65 20.02 10.99
N THR A 426 -1.79 19.35 10.82
CA THR A 426 -2.88 19.37 11.80
C THR A 426 -3.31 17.97 12.17
N PHE A 427 -3.76 17.80 13.41
CA PHE A 427 -4.34 16.55 13.89
C PHE A 427 -5.52 16.83 14.82
N ALA A 428 -6.46 15.88 14.86
CA ALA A 428 -7.64 15.97 15.71
C ALA A 428 -7.32 15.48 17.13
N ALA A 429 -7.55 16.33 18.12
CA ALA A 429 -7.42 16.01 19.54
C ALA A 429 -8.26 16.97 20.40
N GLY A 430 -8.64 16.54 21.60
CA GLY A 430 -9.37 17.37 22.56
C GLY A 430 -8.44 18.30 23.36
N GLY A 431 -8.68 18.36 24.68
CA GLY A 431 -7.70 18.86 25.66
C GLY A 431 -6.36 18.16 25.50
N LEU A 432 -5.26 18.91 25.52
CA LEU A 432 -3.92 18.39 25.75
C LEU A 432 -3.32 19.17 26.93
N GLY A 433 -2.54 18.51 27.76
CA GLY A 433 -1.96 19.09 28.98
C GLY A 433 -0.55 19.65 28.82
N TYR A 434 0.27 18.96 28.04
CA TYR A 434 1.66 19.28 27.78
C TYR A 434 2.10 18.50 26.53
N GLY A 435 3.30 18.80 26.02
CA GLY A 435 3.89 17.96 25.00
C GLY A 435 5.37 18.22 24.80
N PHE A 436 6.00 17.33 24.05
CA PHE A 436 7.41 17.38 23.71
C PHE A 436 7.62 16.69 22.37
N ALA A 437 8.80 16.88 21.77
CA ALA A 437 9.16 16.30 20.48
C ALA A 437 10.43 15.46 20.61
N ILE A 438 10.43 14.29 19.97
CA ILE A 438 11.62 13.45 19.78
C ILE A 438 11.67 13.04 18.31
N ASP A 439 12.73 13.46 17.63
CA ASP A 439 13.01 13.11 16.24
C ASP A 439 11.82 13.36 15.29
N GLY A 440 11.09 14.45 15.44
CA GLY A 440 9.94 14.82 14.61
C GLY A 440 8.62 14.15 15.01
N THR A 441 8.62 13.29 16.03
CA THR A 441 7.40 12.73 16.64
C THR A 441 7.05 13.52 17.90
N PHE A 442 5.83 14.01 17.97
CA PHE A 442 5.30 14.79 19.08
C PHE A 442 4.48 13.90 19.99
N PHE A 443 4.73 13.98 21.28
CA PHE A 443 3.98 13.25 22.31
C PHE A 443 3.24 14.25 23.17
N PHE A 444 1.99 13.94 23.50
CA PHE A 444 1.12 14.84 24.26
C PHE A 444 0.46 14.13 25.42
N GLY A 445 0.56 14.76 26.60
CA GLY A 445 -0.20 14.38 27.78
C GLY A 445 -1.67 14.72 27.64
N ASP A 446 -2.53 13.85 28.16
CA ASP A 446 -4.00 14.03 28.09
C ASP A 446 -4.47 15.27 28.85
N SER A 447 -3.79 15.60 29.96
CA SER A 447 -4.09 16.75 30.81
C SER A 447 -2.88 17.14 31.65
N SER A 448 -2.80 18.39 32.07
CA SER A 448 -1.75 18.87 32.99
C SER A 448 -1.81 18.19 34.37
N SER A 449 -2.97 17.68 34.76
CA SER A 449 -3.14 16.88 35.97
C SER A 449 -3.17 15.37 35.66
N SER A 450 -2.41 14.93 34.66
CA SER A 450 -2.38 13.54 34.22
C SER A 450 -0.98 13.13 33.80
N GLU A 451 -0.51 12.04 34.38
CA GLU A 451 0.72 11.33 34.00
C GLU A 451 0.63 10.65 32.63
N HIS A 452 -0.59 10.45 32.11
CA HIS A 452 -0.84 9.70 30.88
C HIS A 452 -0.58 10.53 29.62
N ILE A 453 0.26 9.99 28.73
CA ILE A 453 0.45 10.37 27.34
C ILE A 453 -0.44 9.46 26.48
N GLY A 454 -1.49 10.05 25.89
CA GLY A 454 -2.45 9.33 25.04
C GLY A 454 -2.29 9.56 23.55
N THR A 455 -1.45 10.52 23.13
CA THR A 455 -1.33 10.94 21.73
C THR A 455 0.12 11.08 21.29
N ALA A 456 0.47 10.38 20.21
CA ALA A 456 1.66 10.62 19.41
C ALA A 456 1.27 11.19 18.04
N PHE A 457 2.08 12.07 17.48
CA PHE A 457 1.89 12.65 16.16
C PHE A 457 3.21 12.73 15.41
N ASP A 458 3.33 12.01 14.30
CA ASP A 458 4.50 12.06 13.43
C ASP A 458 4.37 13.23 12.45
N PHE A 459 5.25 14.23 12.57
CA PHE A 459 5.23 15.40 11.70
C PHE A 459 5.59 15.07 10.24
N GLU A 460 6.46 14.09 9.97
CA GLU A 460 6.86 13.78 8.60
C GLU A 460 5.70 13.24 7.78
N THR A 461 4.89 12.36 8.36
CA THR A 461 3.73 11.75 7.68
C THR A 461 2.41 12.47 7.95
N GLY A 462 2.30 13.17 9.08
CA GLY A 462 1.04 13.74 9.56
C GLY A 462 0.12 12.72 10.25
N VAL A 463 0.64 11.53 10.57
CA VAL A 463 -0.11 10.46 11.23
C VAL A 463 -0.21 10.74 12.73
N LYS A 464 -1.42 10.57 13.26
CA LYS A 464 -1.69 10.56 14.70
C LYS A 464 -1.88 9.12 15.15
N THR A 465 -1.15 8.73 16.19
CA THR A 465 -1.23 7.39 16.81
C THR A 465 -1.70 7.53 18.26
N THR A 466 -2.60 6.67 18.69
CA THR A 466 -2.94 6.53 20.12
C THR A 466 -1.88 5.69 20.80
N VAL A 467 -1.35 6.19 21.92
CA VAL A 467 -0.36 5.51 22.75
C VAL A 467 -0.91 5.40 24.17
N ASP A 468 -0.36 4.49 24.99
CA ASP A 468 -0.78 4.26 26.38
C ASP A 468 0.46 4.28 27.28
N ILE A 469 0.97 5.48 27.56
CA ILE A 469 2.25 5.64 28.27
C ILE A 469 2.02 6.54 29.48
N ASN A 470 2.19 5.99 30.67
CA ASN A 470 2.16 6.75 31.91
C ASN A 470 3.57 7.17 32.30
N ILE A 471 3.77 8.45 32.58
CA ILE A 471 4.97 8.93 33.26
C ILE A 471 4.65 9.08 34.74
N ALA A 472 5.02 8.09 35.55
CA ALA A 472 4.78 8.08 36.98
C ALA A 472 5.64 9.16 37.66
N ILE A 473 5.02 10.28 38.01
CA ILE A 473 5.62 11.44 38.67
C ILE A 473 5.24 11.38 40.16
N PRO A 474 6.19 11.59 41.08
CA PRO A 474 5.84 11.62 42.50
C PRO A 474 4.95 12.84 42.83
N GLY A 475 3.80 12.64 43.48
CA GLY A 475 3.02 13.73 44.11
C GLY A 475 1.68 14.04 43.44
N ASP A 476 1.22 15.28 43.60
CA ASP A 476 0.03 15.80 42.91
C ASP A 476 0.45 16.37 41.54
N ASP A 477 -0.30 16.07 40.49
CA ASP A 477 0.06 16.45 39.12
C ASP A 477 -0.40 17.86 38.75
N LEU A 478 0.55 18.72 38.42
CA LEU A 478 0.34 19.96 37.67
C LEU A 478 1.54 20.21 36.75
N ILE A 479 1.56 19.47 35.65
CA ILE A 479 2.61 19.50 34.63
C ILE A 479 2.42 20.75 33.75
N THR A 480 3.41 21.62 33.74
CA THR A 480 3.34 22.92 33.03
C THR A 480 4.37 23.07 31.91
N ASN A 481 5.45 22.29 31.95
CA ASN A 481 6.48 22.24 30.91
C ASN A 481 7.14 20.86 30.87
N VAL A 482 7.41 20.36 29.67
CA VAL A 482 8.16 19.13 29.45
C VAL A 482 9.19 19.38 28.36
N VAL A 483 10.45 19.03 28.62
CA VAL A 483 11.54 19.21 27.66
C VAL A 483 12.40 17.97 27.52
N TYR A 484 12.79 17.71 26.27
CA TYR A 484 13.63 16.58 25.90
C TYR A 484 15.09 17.00 25.77
N ASP A 485 15.95 16.34 26.54
CA ASP A 485 17.40 16.41 26.40
C ASP A 485 17.89 15.37 25.38
N SER A 486 17.98 15.81 24.12
CA SER A 486 18.44 14.95 23.02
C SER A 486 19.88 14.43 23.18
N ALA A 487 20.70 15.04 24.04
CA ALA A 487 22.08 14.59 24.25
C ALA A 487 22.16 13.42 25.23
N ALA A 488 21.25 13.35 26.20
CA ALA A 488 21.20 12.33 27.25
C ALA A 488 20.04 11.34 27.10
N ASP A 489 19.12 11.57 26.17
CA ASP A 489 17.84 10.86 26.04
C ASP A 489 17.00 10.92 27.33
N ASN A 490 16.94 12.11 27.93
CA ASN A 490 16.20 12.36 29.17
C ASN A 490 15.00 13.26 28.92
N LEU A 491 13.91 13.00 29.63
CA LEU A 491 12.73 13.86 29.65
C LEU A 491 12.65 14.58 30.99
N TYR A 492 12.78 15.91 30.99
CA TYR A 492 12.59 16.72 32.20
C TYR A 492 11.17 17.25 32.25
N ILE A 493 10.55 17.12 33.41
CA ILE A 493 9.13 17.42 33.64
C ILE A 493 9.03 18.41 34.77
N THR A 494 8.42 19.56 34.48
CA THR A 494 8.17 20.62 35.46
C THR A 494 6.79 20.43 36.05
N ASN A 495 6.73 20.19 37.36
CA ASN A 495 5.49 20.11 38.13
C ASN A 495 5.41 21.28 39.12
N THR A 496 4.56 22.26 38.81
CA THR A 496 4.37 23.46 39.67
C THR A 496 3.32 23.25 40.75
N GLY A 497 2.71 22.06 40.84
CA GLY A 497 1.77 21.72 41.90
C GLY A 497 2.49 21.39 43.21
N ILE A 498 3.73 20.89 43.09
CA ILE A 498 4.60 20.50 44.19
C ILE A 498 5.98 21.18 44.15
N ASP A 499 6.19 22.07 43.18
CA ASP A 499 7.42 22.83 42.99
C ASP A 499 8.68 21.95 42.76
N GLU A 500 8.57 20.94 41.88
CA GLU A 500 9.65 19.99 41.59
C GLU A 500 9.86 19.77 40.08
N ILE A 501 11.12 19.51 39.71
CA ILE A 501 11.53 18.95 38.42
C ILE A 501 11.81 17.46 38.60
N SER A 502 11.16 16.65 37.77
CA SER A 502 11.43 15.21 37.66
C SER A 502 12.10 14.89 36.32
N VAL A 503 12.82 13.77 36.27
CA VAL A 503 13.46 13.27 35.04
C VAL A 503 13.07 11.83 34.76
N VAL A 504 12.80 11.50 33.50
CA VAL A 504 12.76 10.12 33.00
C VAL A 504 13.98 9.89 32.13
N HIS A 505 14.74 8.84 32.42
CA HIS A 505 15.94 8.49 31.67
C HIS A 505 15.67 7.47 30.56
N ASN A 506 16.38 7.60 29.44
CA ASN A 506 16.25 6.74 28.25
C ASN A 506 14.80 6.68 27.74
N ILE A 507 14.17 7.85 27.62
CA ILE A 507 12.74 7.93 27.29
C ILE A 507 12.47 7.36 25.90
N SER A 508 13.41 7.44 24.96
CA SER A 508 13.21 6.90 23.61
C SER A 508 13.02 5.37 23.59
N ASP A 509 13.70 4.63 24.47
CA ASP A 509 13.53 3.17 24.63
C ASP A 509 12.12 2.78 25.09
N ILE A 510 11.39 3.73 25.70
CA ILE A 510 10.00 3.53 26.15
C ILE A 510 9.03 3.92 25.05
N LEU A 511 9.24 5.08 24.42
CA LEU A 511 8.31 5.65 23.44
C LEU A 511 8.34 4.96 22.08
N PHE A 512 9.42 4.26 21.74
CA PHE A 512 9.63 3.62 20.43
C PHE A 512 9.97 2.12 20.55
N ALA A 513 9.58 1.49 21.66
CA ALA A 513 9.90 0.10 22.02
C ALA A 513 9.39 -0.97 21.05
#